data_AF-D6LDY4-F1
#
_entry.id   AF-D6LDY4-F1
#
_cell.length_a   1.000
_cell.length_b   1.000
_cell.length_c   1.000
_cell.angle_alpha   90.00
_cell.angle_beta   90.00
_cell.angle_gamma   90.00
#
_symmetry.space_group_name_H-M   'P 1'
#
loop_
_entity.id
_entity.type
_entity.pdbx_description
1 polymer ?
#
loop_
_entity_poly.entity_id
_entity_poly.type
_entity_poly.pdbx_seq_one_letter_code
_entity_poly.pdbx_strand_id
1 'polypeptide(L)'
;MYKEVEGKNKVTNIPKNLTKKEMENNKNKANSKILDKQLQNAGVKKPDYNCAAHHLVSDATMPKATKALNKYGIEINSATNGVYLPTPNADTSKVTTEVVHSKPNGKEYKELLEKSIPDIAENMENTNASYDEIQAELENELNNTRIKLLTGELKINNAKFKTTEKGEK
;
A
#
# COMPACT_ATOMS: atom_id res chain seq x y z
N MET A 1 20.05 -10.31 2.04
CA MET A 1 19.80 -10.53 0.59
C MET A 1 18.54 -11.38 0.47
N TYR A 2 17.38 -10.76 0.22
CA TYR A 2 16.12 -11.49 0.11
C TYR A 2 16.06 -12.17 -1.27
N LYS A 3 15.76 -13.47 -1.27
CA LYS A 3 15.65 -14.30 -2.47
C LYS A 3 14.64 -13.71 -3.45
N GLU A 4 15.02 -13.73 -4.72
CA GLU A 4 14.29 -13.15 -5.85
C GLU A 4 12.92 -13.79 -5.99
N VAL A 5 11.87 -12.99 -5.83
CA VAL A 5 10.51 -13.35 -6.27
C VAL A 5 10.30 -12.68 -7.61
N GLU A 6 10.45 -13.44 -8.68
CA GLU A 6 10.17 -13.01 -10.05
C GLU A 6 8.65 -12.84 -10.22
N GLY A 7 8.18 -11.60 -10.08
CA GLY A 7 6.81 -11.21 -10.38
C GLY A 7 6.80 -9.78 -10.90
N LYS A 8 6.05 -9.53 -11.97
CA LYS A 8 5.98 -8.30 -12.80
C LYS A 8 5.61 -7.00 -12.05
N ASN A 9 5.56 -7.00 -10.72
CA ASN A 9 5.06 -5.93 -9.86
C ASN A 9 6.01 -5.59 -8.69
N LYS A 10 7.31 -5.95 -8.75
CA LYS A 10 8.28 -5.50 -7.74
C LYS A 10 8.53 -4.01 -7.95
N VAL A 11 8.11 -3.19 -7.00
CA VAL A 11 8.40 -1.75 -7.00
C VAL A 11 9.57 -1.49 -6.06
N THR A 12 10.76 -1.32 -6.61
CA THR A 12 11.97 -0.90 -5.88
C THR A 12 12.26 0.56 -6.18
N ASN A 13 12.79 1.30 -5.20
CA ASN A 13 13.16 2.73 -5.30
C ASN A 13 11.94 3.65 -5.51
N ILE A 14 10.98 3.57 -4.59
CA ILE A 14 9.79 4.41 -4.62
C ILE A 14 10.07 5.77 -3.95
N PRO A 15 9.61 6.90 -4.53
CA PRO A 15 9.65 8.20 -3.87
C PRO A 15 8.95 8.16 -2.50
N LYS A 16 9.71 8.56 -1.48
CA LYS A 16 9.32 8.43 -0.06
C LYS A 16 8.41 9.56 0.41
N ASN A 17 8.52 10.73 -0.22
CA ASN A 17 7.77 11.93 0.14
C ASN A 17 7.31 12.70 -1.10
N LEU A 18 6.17 13.37 -0.95
CA LEU A 18 5.77 14.46 -1.82
C LEU A 18 6.76 15.62 -1.67
N THR A 19 7.11 16.26 -2.77
CA THR A 19 7.78 17.56 -2.73
C THR A 19 6.84 18.61 -2.12
N LYS A 20 7.39 19.70 -1.55
CA LYS A 20 6.59 20.84 -1.04
C LYS A 20 5.58 21.35 -2.06
N LYS A 21 5.99 21.42 -3.33
CA LYS A 21 5.15 21.82 -4.46
C LYS A 21 4.01 20.83 -4.71
N GLU A 22 4.24 19.52 -4.55
CA GLU A 22 3.17 18.54 -4.70
C GLU A 22 2.18 18.58 -3.54
N MET A 23 2.65 18.78 -2.30
CA MET A 23 1.75 18.95 -1.14
C MET A 23 0.80 20.13 -1.34
N GLU A 24 1.31 21.27 -1.78
CA GLU A 24 0.52 22.49 -2.04
C GLU A 24 -0.51 22.28 -3.16
N ASN A 25 -0.10 21.65 -4.27
CA ASN A 25 -0.98 21.33 -5.39
C ASN A 25 -2.08 20.30 -5.07
N ASN A 26 -2.00 19.65 -3.91
CA ASN A 26 -2.87 18.56 -3.52
C ASN A 26 -3.75 18.88 -2.32
N LYS A 27 -3.68 20.11 -1.77
CA LYS A 27 -4.38 20.55 -0.55
C LYS A 27 -5.90 20.29 -0.51
N ASN A 28 -6.56 20.26 -1.68
CA ASN A 28 -8.01 20.05 -1.80
C ASN A 28 -8.37 18.72 -2.50
N LYS A 29 -7.43 17.78 -2.63
CA LYS A 29 -7.67 16.49 -3.32
C LYS A 29 -7.87 15.37 -2.32
N ALA A 30 -8.70 14.39 -2.67
CA ALA A 30 -8.83 13.17 -1.89
C ALA A 30 -7.50 12.41 -1.85
N ASN A 31 -7.12 11.88 -0.68
CA ASN A 31 -5.88 11.11 -0.45
C ASN A 31 -5.64 10.03 -1.53
N SER A 32 -6.68 9.27 -1.90
CA SER A 32 -6.55 8.24 -2.94
C SER A 32 -6.16 8.78 -4.33
N LYS A 33 -6.55 10.01 -4.68
CA LYS A 33 -6.14 10.67 -5.93
C LYS A 33 -4.71 11.20 -5.86
N ILE A 34 -4.28 11.62 -4.67
CA ILE A 34 -2.89 12.01 -4.41
C ILE A 34 -2.00 10.79 -4.57
N LEU A 35 -2.33 9.70 -3.88
CA LEU A 35 -1.60 8.43 -3.95
C LEU A 35 -1.53 7.88 -5.38
N ASP A 36 -2.65 7.91 -6.12
CA ASP A 36 -2.69 7.49 -7.53
C ASP A 36 -1.66 8.23 -8.38
N LYS A 37 -1.54 9.55 -8.18
CA LYS A 37 -0.55 10.36 -8.90
C LYS A 37 0.88 10.04 -8.45
N GLN A 38 1.09 9.82 -7.15
CA GLN A 38 2.41 9.48 -6.61
C GLN A 38 2.89 8.12 -7.15
N LEU A 39 2.03 7.11 -7.19
CA LEU A 39 2.35 5.81 -7.80
C LEU A 39 2.78 5.96 -9.27
N GLN A 40 2.05 6.75 -10.06
CA GLN A 40 2.41 7.02 -11.46
C GLN A 40 3.72 7.81 -11.59
N ASN A 41 3.93 8.85 -10.78
CA ASN A 41 5.18 9.61 -10.74
C ASN A 41 6.38 8.72 -10.37
N ALA A 42 6.15 7.71 -9.53
CA ALA A 42 7.12 6.70 -9.15
C ALA A 42 7.38 5.62 -10.23
N GLY A 43 6.72 5.71 -11.39
CA GLY A 43 6.84 4.74 -12.46
C GLY A 43 6.04 3.44 -12.23
N VAL A 44 5.19 3.38 -11.21
CA VAL A 44 4.27 2.25 -10.99
C VAL A 44 3.19 2.29 -12.07
N LYS A 45 3.27 1.34 -13.02
CA LYS A 45 2.30 1.23 -14.09
C LYS A 45 0.95 0.77 -13.54
N LYS A 46 -0.13 1.43 -13.97
CA LYS A 46 -1.47 0.91 -13.73
C LYS A 46 -1.65 -0.43 -14.44
N PRO A 47 -2.17 -1.45 -13.76
CA PRO A 47 -2.55 -2.69 -14.41
C PRO A 47 -3.60 -2.46 -15.51
N ASP A 48 -3.63 -3.34 -16.51
CA ASP A 48 -4.61 -3.32 -17.62
C ASP A 48 -5.97 -3.90 -17.20
N TYR A 49 -6.47 -3.49 -16.04
CA TYR A 49 -7.81 -3.79 -15.53
C TYR A 49 -8.32 -2.65 -14.65
N ASN A 50 -9.62 -2.64 -14.35
CA ASN A 50 -10.21 -1.63 -13.45
C ASN A 50 -9.58 -1.75 -12.06
N CYS A 51 -8.68 -0.82 -11.73
CA CYS A 51 -7.95 -0.79 -10.46
C CYS A 51 -8.12 0.55 -9.74
N ALA A 52 -7.76 0.56 -8.45
CA ALA A 52 -7.71 1.77 -7.63
C ALA A 52 -6.44 1.77 -6.77
N ALA A 53 -5.92 2.96 -6.50
CA ALA A 53 -4.83 3.14 -5.54
C ALA A 53 -5.33 2.86 -4.12
N HIS A 54 -4.63 1.97 -3.42
CA HIS A 54 -4.89 1.55 -2.05
C HIS A 54 -3.75 2.00 -1.14
N HIS A 55 -4.09 2.67 -0.04
CA HIS A 55 -3.17 2.97 1.04
C HIS A 55 -2.92 1.71 1.88
N LEU A 56 -1.66 1.32 2.05
CA LEU A 56 -1.30 0.18 2.90
C LEU A 56 -1.64 0.48 4.36
N VAL A 57 -1.12 1.61 4.88
CA VAL A 57 -1.48 2.21 6.17
C VAL A 57 -2.40 3.41 5.92
N SER A 58 -3.46 3.56 6.71
CA SER A 58 -4.41 4.68 6.64
C SER A 58 -4.44 5.49 7.94
N ASP A 59 -4.29 6.81 7.81
CA ASP A 59 -4.29 7.80 8.91
C ASP A 59 -5.44 7.66 9.91
N ALA A 60 -6.69 7.65 9.43
CA ALA A 60 -7.87 7.70 10.30
C ALA A 60 -8.11 6.41 11.08
N THR A 61 -7.57 5.27 10.63
CA THR A 61 -7.90 3.94 11.18
C THR A 61 -6.69 3.16 11.68
N MET A 62 -5.48 3.67 11.44
CA MET A 62 -4.21 3.11 11.90
C MET A 62 -3.27 4.25 12.38
N PRO A 63 -3.62 4.93 13.48
CA PRO A 63 -2.91 6.13 13.94
C PRO A 63 -1.49 5.87 14.45
N LYS A 64 -1.19 4.72 15.10
CA LYS A 64 0.16 4.42 15.59
C LYS A 64 1.09 4.07 14.43
N ALA A 65 0.62 3.24 13.49
CA ALA A 65 1.37 2.93 12.28
C ALA A 65 1.66 4.22 11.48
N THR A 66 0.64 5.08 11.31
CA THR A 66 0.80 6.37 10.63
C THR A 66 1.82 7.27 11.33
N LYS A 67 1.78 7.34 12.67
CA LYS A 67 2.74 8.14 13.45
C LYS A 67 4.17 7.61 13.28
N ALA A 68 4.37 6.30 13.32
CA ALA A 68 5.68 5.68 13.12
C ALA A 68 6.22 5.94 11.71
N LEU A 69 5.41 5.74 10.66
CA LEU A 69 5.81 6.05 9.29
C LEU A 69 6.19 7.53 9.10
N ASN A 70 5.38 8.46 9.63
CA ASN A 70 5.66 9.89 9.53
C ASN A 70 6.95 10.28 10.27
N LYS A 71 7.24 9.67 11.44
CA LYS A 71 8.49 9.89 12.18
C LYS A 71 9.70 9.62 11.30
N TYR A 72 9.64 8.58 10.48
CA TYR A 72 10.70 8.18 9.55
C TYR A 72 10.50 8.66 8.12
N GLY A 73 9.71 9.72 7.94
CA GLY A 73 9.63 10.43 6.66
C GLY A 73 8.95 9.64 5.55
N ILE A 74 8.01 8.76 5.89
CA ILE A 74 7.13 8.04 4.95
C ILE A 74 5.73 8.64 5.09
N GLU A 75 5.38 9.57 4.21
CA GLU A 75 4.09 10.27 4.25
C GLU A 75 2.93 9.36 3.79
N ILE A 76 1.70 9.62 4.28
CA ILE A 76 0.56 8.72 4.04
C ILE A 76 0.24 8.55 2.54
N ASN A 77 0.38 9.58 1.73
CA ASN A 77 0.16 9.56 0.29
C ASN A 77 1.44 9.25 -0.51
N SER A 78 2.55 8.94 0.15
CA SER A 78 3.75 8.42 -0.48
C SER A 78 3.44 7.18 -1.31
N ALA A 79 4.07 7.06 -2.47
CA ALA A 79 3.98 5.85 -3.27
C ALA A 79 4.50 4.62 -2.50
N THR A 80 5.42 4.81 -1.54
CA THR A 80 5.91 3.76 -0.64
C THR A 80 4.78 3.14 0.18
N ASN A 81 3.76 3.91 0.53
CA ASN A 81 2.57 3.47 1.27
C ASN A 81 1.41 3.08 0.34
N GLY A 82 1.67 2.84 -0.95
CA GLY A 82 0.64 2.57 -1.96
C GLY A 82 0.78 1.25 -2.71
N VAL A 83 -0.35 0.77 -3.23
CA VAL A 83 -0.45 -0.34 -4.20
C VAL A 83 -1.68 -0.15 -5.10
N TYR A 84 -1.62 -0.65 -6.33
CA TYR A 84 -2.81 -0.77 -7.18
C TYR A 84 -3.49 -2.12 -6.96
N LEU A 85 -4.78 -2.09 -6.66
CA LEU A 85 -5.58 -3.29 -6.48
C LEU A 85 -6.80 -3.30 -7.39
N PRO A 86 -7.21 -4.46 -7.91
CA PRO A 86 -8.37 -4.59 -8.77
C PRO A 86 -9.65 -4.19 -8.01
N THR A 87 -10.51 -3.41 -8.64
CA THR A 87 -11.84 -3.08 -8.09
C THR A 87 -12.79 -4.27 -8.24
N PRO A 88 -13.95 -4.29 -7.55
CA PRO A 88 -14.92 -5.37 -7.71
C PRO A 88 -15.44 -5.59 -9.14
N ASN A 89 -15.27 -4.59 -10.03
CA ASN A 89 -15.65 -4.64 -11.44
C ASN A 89 -14.45 -4.88 -12.38
N ALA A 90 -13.30 -5.33 -11.86
CA ALA A 90 -12.16 -5.69 -12.70
C ALA A 90 -12.48 -6.92 -13.56
N ASP A 91 -11.89 -6.96 -14.75
CA ASP A 91 -11.91 -8.14 -15.60
C ASP A 91 -11.08 -9.24 -14.92
N THR A 92 -11.76 -10.25 -14.38
CA THR A 92 -11.14 -11.32 -13.60
C THR A 92 -10.26 -12.23 -14.46
N SER A 93 -10.36 -12.19 -15.79
CA SER A 93 -9.45 -12.92 -16.68
C SER A 93 -8.05 -12.31 -16.72
N LYS A 94 -7.91 -11.04 -16.31
CA LYS A 94 -6.64 -10.30 -16.27
C LYS A 94 -6.06 -10.16 -14.87
N VAL A 95 -6.84 -10.44 -13.83
CA VAL A 95 -6.38 -10.50 -12.44
C VAL A 95 -5.87 -11.90 -12.17
N THR A 96 -4.71 -12.03 -11.53
CA THR A 96 -4.16 -13.35 -11.19
C THR A 96 -4.46 -13.69 -9.74
N THR A 97 -3.88 -12.93 -8.83
CA THR A 97 -3.77 -13.29 -7.40
C THR A 97 -4.08 -12.11 -6.49
N GLU A 98 -4.19 -10.91 -7.06
CA GLU A 98 -4.34 -9.67 -6.33
C GLU A 98 -5.67 -9.63 -5.57
N VAL A 99 -5.63 -9.19 -4.31
CA VAL A 99 -6.85 -8.96 -3.54
C VAL A 99 -7.70 -7.81 -4.10
N VAL A 100 -9.02 -7.95 -3.96
CA VAL A 100 -9.99 -6.93 -4.38
C VAL A 100 -9.87 -5.68 -3.51
N HIS A 101 -9.68 -4.54 -4.16
CA HIS A 101 -9.76 -3.23 -3.54
C HIS A 101 -11.15 -3.01 -2.92
N SER A 102 -11.20 -2.88 -1.61
CA SER A 102 -12.44 -2.60 -0.88
C SER A 102 -12.18 -1.71 0.33
N LYS A 103 -13.18 -0.88 0.65
CA LYS A 103 -13.22 -0.07 1.87
C LYS A 103 -14.44 -0.50 2.70
N PRO A 104 -14.35 -0.49 4.04
CA PRO A 104 -13.17 -0.18 4.86
C PRO A 104 -12.19 -1.37 4.95
N ASN A 105 -10.96 -1.11 5.42
CA ASN A 105 -10.01 -2.15 5.79
C ASN A 105 -10.57 -2.98 6.96
N GLY A 106 -10.40 -4.30 6.89
CA GLY A 106 -10.83 -5.26 7.89
C GLY A 106 -10.03 -5.12 9.20
N LYS A 107 -10.57 -5.65 10.29
CA LYS A 107 -9.98 -5.56 11.63
C LYS A 107 -8.58 -6.19 11.68
N GLU A 108 -8.45 -7.42 11.19
CA GLU A 108 -7.19 -8.18 11.20
C GLU A 108 -6.07 -7.45 10.44
N TYR A 109 -6.37 -6.93 9.25
CA TYR A 109 -5.40 -6.17 8.46
C TYR A 109 -4.92 -4.91 9.19
N LYS A 110 -5.86 -4.17 9.80
CA LYS A 110 -5.53 -2.97 10.59
C LYS A 110 -4.68 -3.32 11.80
N GLU A 111 -5.07 -4.33 12.58
CA GLU A 111 -4.36 -4.75 13.79
C GLU A 111 -2.95 -5.26 13.47
N LEU A 112 -2.77 -5.97 12.36
CA LEU A 112 -1.47 -6.44 11.91
C LEU A 112 -0.51 -5.25 11.69
N LEU A 113 -0.91 -4.24 10.93
CA LEU A 113 -0.06 -3.09 10.63
C LEU A 113 0.07 -2.10 11.80
N GLU A 114 -1.00 -1.91 12.58
CA GLU A 114 -0.97 -1.14 13.84
C GLU A 114 -0.02 -1.72 14.87
N LYS A 115 0.31 -3.01 14.76
CA LYS A 115 1.29 -3.69 15.59
C LYS A 115 2.67 -3.71 14.94
N SER A 116 2.81 -4.26 13.72
CA SER A 116 4.13 -4.54 13.14
C SER A 116 4.94 -3.28 12.87
N ILE A 117 4.32 -2.22 12.34
CA ILE A 117 5.00 -0.97 11.98
C ILE A 117 5.63 -0.27 13.20
N PRO A 118 4.90 0.03 14.29
CA PRO A 118 5.52 0.61 15.48
C PRO A 118 6.49 -0.34 16.18
N ASP A 119 6.20 -1.65 16.24
CA ASP A 119 7.11 -2.64 16.86
C ASP A 119 8.48 -2.64 16.15
N ILE A 120 8.52 -2.58 14.81
CA ILE A 120 9.78 -2.51 14.04
C ILE A 120 10.57 -1.26 14.43
N ALA A 121 9.91 -0.09 14.40
CA ALA A 121 10.56 1.16 14.75
C ALA A 121 11.11 1.16 16.19
N GLU A 122 10.29 0.74 17.17
CA GLU A 122 10.69 0.68 18.57
C GLU A 122 11.84 -0.30 18.82
N ASN A 123 11.78 -1.50 18.23
CA ASN A 123 12.84 -2.49 18.40
C ASN A 123 14.18 -2.02 17.83
N MET A 124 14.17 -1.34 16.69
CA MET A 124 15.39 -0.80 16.09
C MET A 124 15.91 0.45 16.81
N GLU A 125 15.02 1.30 17.34
CA GLU A 125 15.42 2.39 18.24
C GLU A 125 16.15 1.85 19.48
N ASN A 126 15.63 0.75 20.07
CA ASN A 126 16.24 0.11 21.23
C ASN A 126 17.62 -0.52 20.95
N THR A 127 17.96 -0.78 19.69
CA THR A 127 19.29 -1.23 19.27
C THR A 127 20.20 -0.11 18.78
N ASN A 128 19.79 1.16 18.97
CA ASN A 128 20.48 2.36 18.47
C ASN A 128 20.66 2.38 16.95
N ALA A 129 19.73 1.79 16.19
CA ALA A 129 19.73 1.92 14.74
C ALA A 129 19.58 3.39 14.32
N SER A 130 20.24 3.76 13.23
CA SER A 130 20.12 5.08 12.64
C SER A 130 18.74 5.32 12.03
N TYR A 131 18.42 6.61 11.82
CA TYR A 131 17.19 7.02 11.14
C TYR A 131 17.00 6.32 9.78
N ASP A 132 18.08 6.24 8.98
CA ASP A 132 18.04 5.68 7.64
C ASP A 132 17.85 4.16 7.66
N GLU A 133 18.43 3.46 8.65
CA GLU A 133 18.21 2.02 8.83
C GLU A 133 16.77 1.70 9.20
N ILE A 134 16.17 2.48 10.10
CA ILE A 134 14.77 2.30 10.51
C ILE A 134 13.83 2.63 9.34
N GLN A 135 14.10 3.72 8.62
CA GLN A 135 13.34 4.07 7.42
C GLN A 135 13.38 2.93 6.39
N ALA A 136 14.56 2.37 6.11
CA ALA A 136 14.71 1.27 5.17
C ALA A 136 13.94 0.02 5.60
N GLU A 137 13.91 -0.30 6.90
CA GLU A 137 13.18 -1.48 7.37
C GLU A 137 11.66 -1.29 7.32
N LEU A 138 11.16 -0.09 7.61
CA LEU A 138 9.75 0.25 7.42
C LEU A 138 9.35 0.17 5.93
N GLU A 139 10.22 0.61 5.02
CA GLU A 139 10.02 0.44 3.58
C GLU A 139 9.96 -1.03 3.17
N ASN A 140 10.82 -1.86 3.75
CA ASN A 140 10.80 -3.31 3.53
C ASN A 140 9.48 -3.92 3.99
N GLU A 141 8.99 -3.56 5.18
CA GLU A 141 7.71 -4.08 5.70
C GLU A 141 6.51 -3.65 4.84
N LEU A 142 6.48 -2.39 4.39
CA LEU A 142 5.46 -1.91 3.45
C LEU A 142 5.54 -2.65 2.10
N ASN A 143 6.75 -2.93 1.61
CA ASN A 143 6.92 -3.70 0.38
C ASN A 143 6.50 -5.17 0.54
N ASN A 144 6.79 -5.79 1.68
CA ASN A 144 6.33 -7.14 2.01
C ASN A 144 4.80 -7.18 2.07
N THR A 145 4.18 -6.19 2.72
CA THR A 145 2.73 -6.03 2.77
C THR A 145 2.15 -5.92 1.35
N ARG A 146 2.72 -5.06 0.50
CA ARG A 146 2.34 -4.92 -0.90
C ARG A 146 2.39 -6.27 -1.64
N ILE A 147 3.47 -7.03 -1.50
CA ILE A 147 3.63 -8.35 -2.14
C ILE A 147 2.53 -9.30 -1.67
N LYS A 148 2.27 -9.37 -0.36
CA LYS A 148 1.21 -10.23 0.20
C LYS A 148 -0.18 -9.87 -0.31
N LEU A 149 -0.46 -8.59 -0.55
CA LEU A 149 -1.71 -8.15 -1.17
C LEU A 149 -1.80 -8.56 -2.65
N LEU A 150 -0.71 -8.42 -3.40
CA LEU A 150 -0.66 -8.76 -4.82
C LEU A 150 -0.69 -10.28 -5.08
N THR A 151 -0.24 -11.08 -4.10
CA THR A 151 -0.25 -12.55 -4.16
C THR A 151 -1.47 -13.19 -3.51
N GLY A 152 -2.32 -12.39 -2.84
CA GLY A 152 -3.50 -12.87 -2.15
C GLY A 152 -3.22 -13.53 -0.80
N GLU A 153 -1.95 -13.57 -0.36
CA GLU A 153 -1.54 -14.10 0.95
C GLU A 153 -2.10 -13.28 2.12
N LEU A 154 -2.28 -11.98 1.92
CA LEU A 154 -2.91 -11.08 2.90
C LEU A 154 -4.21 -10.52 2.35
N LYS A 155 -5.29 -10.64 3.14
CA LYS A 155 -6.59 -10.06 2.84
C LYS A 155 -6.73 -8.69 3.47
N ILE A 156 -7.27 -7.73 2.72
CA ILE A 156 -7.67 -6.43 3.29
C ILE A 156 -8.98 -6.58 4.06
N ASN A 157 -9.91 -7.36 3.52
CA ASN A 157 -11.20 -7.73 4.11
C ASN A 157 -11.80 -8.93 3.32
N ASN A 158 -13.11 -9.15 3.44
CA ASN A 158 -13.82 -10.24 2.76
C ASN A 158 -14.36 -9.90 1.36
N ALA A 159 -13.86 -8.83 0.72
CA ALA A 159 -14.33 -8.42 -0.60
C ALA A 159 -14.05 -9.46 -1.68
N LYS A 160 -14.97 -9.51 -2.65
CA LYS A 160 -14.93 -10.43 -3.79
C LYS A 160 -15.24 -9.67 -5.07
N PHE A 161 -14.83 -10.24 -6.20
CA PHE A 161 -15.28 -9.78 -7.50
C PHE A 161 -16.79 -9.91 -7.61
N LYS A 162 -17.42 -8.99 -8.34
CA LYS A 162 -18.83 -9.17 -8.70
C LYS A 162 -18.92 -10.33 -9.68
N THR A 163 -19.74 -11.31 -9.36
CA THR A 163 -20.16 -12.31 -10.35
C THR A 163 -21.06 -11.61 -11.35
N THR A 164 -20.65 -11.54 -12.61
CA THR A 164 -21.59 -11.27 -13.69
C THR A 164 -22.41 -12.54 -13.88
N GLU A 165 -23.52 -12.68 -13.13
CA GLU A 165 -24.61 -13.50 -13.60
C GLU A 165 -25.13 -12.83 -14.87
N LYS A 166 -24.60 -13.26 -16.02
CA LYS A 166 -25.35 -13.14 -17.27
C LYS A 166 -26.56 -14.03 -17.07
N GLY A 167 -27.64 -13.46 -16.57
CA GLY A 167 -28.94 -14.09 -16.60
C GLY A 167 -29.22 -14.44 -18.06
N GLU A 168 -29.16 -15.74 -18.37
CA GLU A 168 -29.78 -16.28 -19.55
C GLU A 168 -31.27 -15.92 -19.46
N LYS A 169 -31.71 -15.02 -20.34
CA LYS A 169 -33.11 -14.76 -20.63
C LYS A 169 -33.48 -15.49 -21.90
#